data_AF-A0A9W7SVF1-F1
#
_entry.id   AF-A0A9W7SVF1-F1
#
_cell.length_a   1.000
_cell.length_b   1.000
_cell.length_c   1.000
_cell.angle_alpha   90.00
_cell.angle_beta   90.00
_cell.angle_gamma   90.00
#
_symmetry.space_group_name_H-M   'P 1'
#
loop_
_entity.id
_entity.type
_entity.pdbx_description
1 polymer ?
#
loop_
_entity_poly.entity_id
_entity_poly.type
_entity_poly.pdbx_seq_one_letter_code
_entity_poly.pdbx_strand_id
1 'polypeptide(L)'
;MPSLKHDNSRCAVQPSRNDNPAAFLANTYFSEVATNAKAPEGYVSEFINFKASVSGFDLQALSSDAVSPYLTFTTLPYYDVTSCAKFCDSTKGCKSFNIYFERSPKTPPTDGCTNPPSITTIKCAVYNKPITKASATNVGQYQLDFHVVIAGSNAYNARQR
;
A
#
# COMPACT_ATOMS: atom_id res chain seq x y z
N MET A 1 -0.93 23.50 21.60
CA MET A 1 -0.10 24.17 20.56
C MET A 1 -1.05 24.77 19.55
N PRO A 2 -0.88 26.04 19.12
CA PRO A 2 -1.75 26.63 18.12
C PRO A 2 -1.60 25.81 16.83
N SER A 3 -2.72 25.37 16.25
CA SER A 3 -2.73 24.79 14.91
C SER A 3 -2.10 25.84 13.98
N LEU A 4 -0.89 25.57 13.48
CA LEU A 4 -0.39 26.26 12.30
C LEU A 4 -1.51 26.09 11.26
N LYS A 5 -2.08 27.20 10.79
CA LYS A 5 -3.03 27.14 9.69
C LYS A 5 -2.25 26.62 8.49
N HIS A 6 -2.43 25.35 8.17
CA HIS A 6 -1.76 24.72 7.06
C HIS A 6 -2.25 25.41 5.77
N ASP A 7 -1.35 26.15 5.13
CA ASP A 7 -1.65 26.98 3.97
C ASP A 7 -1.48 26.15 2.69
N ASN A 8 -2.57 25.56 2.21
CA ASN A 8 -2.57 24.87 0.93
C ASN A 8 -2.68 25.82 -0.27
N SER A 9 -2.90 27.13 -0.07
CA SER A 9 -3.09 28.08 -1.18
C SER A 9 -1.86 28.22 -2.08
N ARG A 10 -0.68 27.82 -1.59
CA ARG A 10 0.59 27.86 -2.34
C ARG A 10 0.95 26.55 -3.03
N CYS A 11 0.07 25.54 -3.01
CA CYS A 11 0.21 24.41 -3.93
C CYS A 11 0.13 24.92 -5.37
N ALA A 12 1.13 24.58 -6.20
CA ALA A 12 1.16 24.95 -7.61
C ALA A 12 -0.09 24.48 -8.36
N VAL A 13 -0.67 23.36 -7.92
CA VAL A 13 -1.98 22.86 -8.34
C VAL A 13 -2.75 22.47 -7.09
N GLN A 14 -4.00 22.91 -6.97
CA GLN A 14 -4.87 22.51 -5.86
C GLN A 14 -5.46 21.11 -6.12
N PRO A 15 -5.60 20.26 -5.07
CA PRO A 15 -6.32 19.00 -5.23
C PRO A 15 -7.77 19.27 -5.64
N SER A 16 -8.32 18.40 -6.51
CA SER A 16 -9.74 18.47 -6.84
C SER A 16 -10.61 18.18 -5.61
N ARG A 17 -11.89 18.58 -5.62
CA ARG A 17 -12.81 18.29 -4.50
C ARG A 17 -12.89 16.80 -4.13
N ASN A 18 -12.77 15.92 -5.13
CA ASN A 18 -12.84 14.47 -4.94
C ASN A 18 -11.45 13.83 -4.74
N ASP A 19 -10.38 14.61 -4.75
CA ASP A 19 -9.03 14.16 -4.40
C ASP A 19 -8.85 14.23 -2.87
N ASN A 20 -9.48 13.28 -2.19
CA ASN A 20 -9.39 13.16 -0.75
C ASN A 20 -9.40 11.68 -0.32
N PRO A 21 -9.00 11.38 0.93
CA PRO A 21 -8.88 10.00 1.40
C PRO A 21 -10.21 9.24 1.38
N ALA A 22 -11.32 9.90 1.73
CA ALA A 22 -12.63 9.26 1.77
C ALA A 22 -13.10 8.83 0.38
N ALA A 23 -12.93 9.71 -0.63
CA ALA A 23 -13.24 9.40 -2.01
C ALA A 23 -12.34 8.29 -2.57
N PHE A 24 -11.04 8.29 -2.23
CA PHE A 24 -10.12 7.22 -2.61
C PHE A 24 -10.55 5.86 -2.03
N LEU A 25 -10.87 5.82 -0.74
CA LEU A 25 -11.33 4.61 -0.04
C LEU A 25 -12.73 4.14 -0.47
N ALA A 26 -13.52 5.01 -1.09
CA ALA A 26 -14.86 4.71 -1.62
C ALA A 26 -14.85 4.32 -3.11
N ASN A 27 -13.71 4.41 -3.79
CA ASN A 27 -13.62 4.12 -5.21
C ASN A 27 -13.85 2.61 -5.48
N THR A 28 -14.97 2.27 -6.10
CA THR A 28 -15.38 0.89 -6.36
C THR A 28 -14.48 0.19 -7.36
N TYR A 29 -13.82 0.93 -8.27
CA TYR A 29 -12.87 0.36 -9.22
C TYR A 29 -11.75 -0.42 -8.52
N PHE A 30 -11.21 0.09 -7.41
CA PHE A 30 -10.16 -0.60 -6.65
C PHE A 30 -10.67 -1.92 -6.07
N SER A 31 -11.90 -1.91 -5.55
CA SER A 31 -12.57 -3.10 -5.00
C SER A 31 -12.84 -4.14 -6.08
N GLU A 32 -13.34 -3.72 -7.24
CA GLU A 32 -13.64 -4.58 -8.38
C GLU A 32 -12.36 -5.24 -8.93
N VAL A 33 -11.31 -4.45 -9.15
CA VAL A 33 -10.02 -4.96 -9.65
C VAL A 33 -9.41 -5.95 -8.66
N ALA A 34 -9.37 -5.60 -7.37
CA ALA A 34 -8.81 -6.46 -6.33
C ALA A 34 -9.58 -7.78 -6.19
N THR A 35 -10.92 -7.73 -6.22
CA THR A 35 -11.77 -8.91 -6.09
C THR A 35 -11.70 -9.84 -7.30
N ASN A 36 -11.57 -9.28 -8.51
CA ASN A 36 -11.48 -10.05 -9.75
C ASN A 36 -10.09 -10.64 -10.01
N ALA A 37 -9.06 -10.19 -9.29
CA ALA A 37 -7.69 -10.65 -9.47
C ALA A 37 -7.51 -12.10 -8.96
N LYS A 38 -7.24 -13.02 -9.88
CA LYS A 38 -6.99 -14.44 -9.58
C LYS A 38 -5.61 -14.62 -8.97
N ALA A 39 -5.48 -15.53 -8.00
CA ALA A 39 -4.17 -15.88 -7.46
C ALA A 39 -3.23 -16.37 -8.59
N PRO A 40 -1.99 -15.86 -8.67
CA PRO A 40 -1.03 -16.33 -9.68
C PRO A 40 -0.59 -17.76 -9.39
N GLU A 41 -0.07 -18.42 -10.43
CA GLU A 41 0.47 -19.78 -10.31
C GLU A 41 1.55 -19.86 -9.24
N GLY A 42 1.54 -20.93 -8.44
CA GLY A 42 2.47 -21.11 -7.33
C GLY A 42 2.13 -20.32 -6.06
N TYR A 43 1.07 -19.50 -6.07
CA TYR A 43 0.62 -18.73 -4.91
C TYR A 43 -0.80 -19.13 -4.46
N VAL A 44 -1.13 -18.77 -3.22
CA VAL A 44 -2.48 -18.82 -2.64
C VAL A 44 -2.83 -17.46 -2.05
N SER A 45 -4.09 -17.05 -2.14
CA SER A 45 -4.55 -15.81 -1.51
C SER A 45 -4.66 -15.98 0.01
N GLU A 46 -4.16 -14.99 0.75
CA GLU A 46 -4.36 -14.85 2.19
C GLU A 46 -5.56 -13.94 2.50
N PHE A 47 -5.62 -12.79 1.82
CA PHE A 47 -6.75 -11.87 1.86
C PHE A 47 -6.90 -11.14 0.55
N ILE A 48 -8.12 -10.66 0.32
CA ILE A 48 -8.53 -9.95 -0.89
C ILE A 48 -9.26 -8.68 -0.48
N ASN A 49 -8.97 -7.58 -1.17
CA ASN A 49 -9.67 -6.31 -1.12
C ASN A 49 -9.72 -5.66 0.28
N PHE A 50 -8.58 -5.64 0.99
CA PHE A 50 -8.47 -4.92 2.25
C PHE A 50 -8.21 -3.42 2.01
N LYS A 51 -8.57 -2.59 3.01
CA LYS A 51 -8.22 -1.16 3.08
C LYS A 51 -6.97 -0.89 3.93
N ALA A 52 -6.10 -1.90 4.00
CA ALA A 52 -4.84 -1.87 4.72
C ALA A 52 -3.81 -2.72 3.96
N SER A 53 -2.56 -2.29 3.97
CA SER A 53 -1.42 -3.09 3.50
C SER A 53 -0.77 -3.82 4.67
N VAL A 54 0.08 -4.79 4.35
CA VAL A 54 0.89 -5.48 5.34
C VAL A 54 1.91 -4.51 5.94
N SER A 55 2.02 -4.50 7.26
CA SER A 55 3.07 -3.72 7.95
C SER A 55 4.43 -4.39 7.77
N GLY A 56 5.47 -3.57 7.59
CA GLY A 56 6.85 -4.07 7.56
C GLY A 56 7.34 -4.63 8.90
N PHE A 57 6.60 -4.40 9.99
CA PHE A 57 6.93 -4.92 11.31
C PHE A 57 6.10 -6.16 11.65
N ASP A 58 6.72 -7.14 12.29
CA ASP A 58 6.04 -8.30 12.83
C ASP A 58 5.60 -8.05 14.27
N LEU A 59 4.35 -7.62 14.47
CA LEU A 59 3.80 -7.37 15.81
C LEU A 59 3.72 -8.64 16.69
N GLN A 60 3.88 -9.84 16.09
CA GLN A 60 3.88 -11.12 16.81
C GLN A 60 5.29 -11.60 17.17
N ALA A 61 6.34 -10.94 16.65
CA ALA A 61 7.71 -11.22 17.04
C ALA A 61 7.96 -10.58 18.42
N LEU A 62 7.69 -11.35 19.48
CA LEU A 62 7.89 -10.99 20.88
C LEU A 62 9.39 -10.91 21.27
N SER A 63 10.31 -10.99 20.31
CA SER A 63 11.75 -10.87 20.55
C SER A 63 12.29 -9.50 20.12
N SER A 64 13.21 -8.96 20.90
CA SER A 64 13.96 -7.74 20.58
C SER A 64 14.80 -7.84 19.30
N ASP A 65 14.96 -9.05 18.76
CA ASP A 65 15.69 -9.35 17.52
C ASP A 65 14.76 -9.51 16.31
N ALA A 66 13.50 -9.06 16.42
CA ALA A 66 12.53 -9.11 15.34
C ALA A 66 13.02 -8.35 14.10
N VAL A 67 13.56 -9.09 13.12
CA VAL A 67 13.91 -8.53 11.82
C VAL A 67 12.62 -8.31 11.04
N SER A 68 12.45 -7.10 10.51
CA SER A 68 11.36 -6.74 9.60
C SER A 68 11.19 -7.81 8.51
N PRO A 69 10.02 -8.45 8.38
CA PRO A 69 9.76 -9.39 7.29
C PRO A 69 9.74 -8.73 5.91
N TYR A 70 9.56 -7.41 5.85
CA TYR A 70 9.56 -6.67 4.60
C TYR A 70 10.94 -6.66 3.95
N LEU A 71 10.99 -7.05 2.68
CA LEU A 71 12.22 -7.07 1.89
C LEU A 71 12.38 -5.79 1.08
N THR A 72 11.38 -5.47 0.24
CA THR A 72 11.39 -4.32 -0.66
C THR A 72 10.00 -4.15 -1.31
N PHE A 73 9.86 -3.18 -2.20
CA PHE A 73 8.70 -3.03 -3.07
C PHE A 73 9.10 -2.58 -4.48
N THR A 74 8.19 -2.76 -5.41
CA THR A 74 8.20 -2.09 -6.71
C THR A 74 6.83 -1.43 -6.97
N THR A 75 6.79 -0.50 -7.91
CA THR A 75 5.53 0.08 -8.40
C THR A 75 5.17 -0.51 -9.76
N LEU A 76 3.90 -0.78 -9.97
CA LEU A 76 3.40 -1.35 -11.22
C LEU A 76 2.54 -0.33 -11.98
N PRO A 77 2.56 -0.34 -13.32
CA PRO A 77 1.67 0.50 -14.12
C PRO A 77 0.21 0.04 -14.07
N TYR A 78 -0.02 -1.24 -13.78
CA TYR A 78 -1.35 -1.85 -13.67
C TYR A 78 -1.40 -2.80 -12.47
N TYR A 79 -2.61 -3.11 -12.02
CA TYR A 79 -2.83 -4.06 -10.93
C TYR A 79 -2.67 -5.50 -11.46
N ASP A 80 -1.42 -5.91 -11.64
CA ASP A 80 -1.05 -7.22 -12.18
C ASP A 80 -0.37 -8.08 -11.10
N VAL A 81 -1.18 -8.95 -10.51
CA VAL A 81 -0.75 -9.94 -9.51
C VAL A 81 0.31 -10.90 -10.06
N THR A 82 0.33 -11.18 -11.36
CA THR A 82 1.33 -12.06 -11.99
C THR A 82 2.67 -11.38 -12.08
N SER A 83 2.70 -10.10 -12.46
CA SER A 83 3.94 -9.31 -12.44
C SER A 83 4.48 -9.14 -11.02
N CYS A 84 3.60 -8.96 -10.02
CA CYS A 84 4.02 -8.89 -8.63
C CYS A 84 4.56 -10.23 -8.10
N ALA A 85 3.97 -11.37 -8.51
CA ALA A 85 4.49 -12.69 -8.22
C ALA A 85 5.89 -12.90 -8.83
N LYS A 86 6.11 -12.54 -10.10
CA LYS A 86 7.43 -12.60 -10.75
C LYS A 86 8.48 -11.75 -10.02
N PHE A 87 8.09 -10.58 -9.53
CA PHE A 87 8.96 -9.74 -8.70
C PHE A 87 9.32 -10.44 -7.37
N CYS A 88 8.36 -11.04 -6.67
CA CYS A 88 8.67 -11.87 -5.51
C CYS A 88 9.58 -13.04 -5.88
N ASP A 89 9.28 -13.74 -6.99
CA ASP A 89 10.01 -14.94 -7.39
C ASP A 89 11.50 -14.67 -7.66
N SER A 90 11.81 -13.50 -8.22
CA SER A 90 13.16 -13.01 -8.50
C SER A 90 13.84 -12.34 -7.30
N THR A 91 13.08 -11.99 -6.26
CA THR A 91 13.62 -11.38 -5.04
C THR A 91 14.11 -12.47 -4.10
N LYS A 92 15.41 -12.49 -3.82
CA LYS A 92 16.04 -13.48 -2.94
C LYS A 92 15.34 -13.50 -1.57
N GLY A 93 14.90 -14.69 -1.17
CA GLY A 93 14.26 -14.91 0.13
C GLY A 93 12.78 -14.54 0.20
N CYS A 94 12.16 -14.06 -0.89
CA CYS A 94 10.73 -13.76 -0.89
C CYS A 94 9.88 -15.04 -0.71
N LYS A 95 8.87 -14.94 0.15
CA LYS A 95 7.89 -16.00 0.44
C LYS A 95 6.45 -15.55 0.22
N SER A 96 6.21 -14.24 0.12
CA SER A 96 4.87 -13.68 -0.05
C SER A 96 4.94 -12.25 -0.59
N PHE A 97 3.81 -11.78 -1.12
CA PHE A 97 3.67 -10.40 -1.56
C PHE A 97 2.30 -9.82 -1.22
N ASN A 98 2.25 -8.50 -1.11
CA ASN A 98 1.04 -7.71 -0.98
C ASN A 98 1.02 -6.64 -2.07
N ILE A 99 -0.04 -6.64 -2.89
CA ILE A 99 -0.29 -5.67 -3.94
C ILE A 99 -1.50 -4.82 -3.56
N TYR A 100 -1.40 -3.50 -3.73
CA TYR A 100 -2.44 -2.57 -3.30
C TYR A 100 -2.37 -1.23 -4.04
N PHE A 101 -3.51 -0.53 -4.07
CA PHE A 101 -3.57 0.88 -4.48
C PHE A 101 -3.25 1.77 -3.27
N GLU A 102 -2.40 2.76 -3.49
CA GLU A 102 -2.04 3.77 -2.50
C GLU A 102 -2.38 5.16 -3.05
N ARG A 103 -3.02 5.99 -2.21
CA ARG A 103 -3.12 7.43 -2.46
C ARG A 103 -1.77 8.05 -2.10
N SER A 104 -0.96 8.38 -3.09
CA SER A 104 0.36 8.99 -2.88
C SER A 104 0.35 10.45 -3.29
N PRO A 105 1.11 11.34 -2.64
CA PRO A 105 1.18 12.73 -3.06
C PRO A 105 1.96 12.83 -4.37
N LYS A 106 1.47 13.61 -5.35
CA LYS A 106 2.14 13.80 -6.64
C LYS A 106 3.52 14.47 -6.49
N THR A 107 3.64 15.33 -5.48
CA THR A 107 4.88 15.98 -5.06
C THR A 107 4.97 15.88 -3.55
N PRO A 108 6.18 15.77 -2.95
CA PRO A 108 6.31 15.73 -1.49
C PRO A 108 5.57 16.90 -0.81
N PRO A 109 4.74 16.65 0.21
CA PRO A 109 4.15 17.70 1.02
C PRO A 109 5.23 18.57 1.67
N THR A 110 4.99 19.88 1.74
CA THR A 110 5.90 20.87 2.36
C THR A 110 5.08 21.87 3.18
N ASP A 111 5.73 22.71 3.98
CA ASP A 111 5.05 23.74 4.77
C ASP A 111 4.24 24.74 3.92
N GLY A 112 4.62 24.94 2.65
CA GLY A 112 3.88 25.78 1.71
C GLY A 112 2.80 25.04 0.89
N CYS A 113 2.78 23.72 0.93
CA CYS A 113 1.78 22.89 0.27
C CYS A 113 1.66 21.57 1.02
N THR A 114 0.85 21.56 2.06
CA THR A 114 0.73 20.44 3.00
C THR A 114 -0.16 19.30 2.51
N ASN A 115 -1.04 19.57 1.53
CA ASN A 115 -1.92 18.59 0.89
C ASN A 115 -1.94 18.78 -0.64
N PRO A 116 -0.85 18.39 -1.33
CA PRO A 116 -0.78 18.45 -2.79
C PRO A 116 -1.77 17.49 -3.45
N PRO A 117 -2.03 17.62 -4.77
CA PRO A 117 -2.79 16.64 -5.53
C PRO A 117 -2.21 15.23 -5.38
N SER A 118 -3.07 14.22 -5.35
CA SER A 118 -2.66 12.83 -5.29
C SER A 118 -2.45 12.22 -6.68
N ILE A 119 -1.70 11.12 -6.67
CA ILE A 119 -1.69 10.10 -7.71
C ILE A 119 -2.11 8.77 -7.07
N THR A 120 -2.63 7.87 -7.90
CA THR A 120 -2.81 6.48 -7.48
C THR A 120 -1.55 5.70 -7.83
N THR A 121 -0.90 5.13 -6.83
CA THR A 121 0.27 4.26 -7.00
C THR A 121 -0.14 2.82 -6.76
N ILE A 122 0.28 1.90 -7.61
CA ILE A 122 0.08 0.47 -7.39
C ILE A 122 1.39 -0.09 -6.85
N LYS A 123 1.40 -0.43 -5.57
CA LYS A 123 2.59 -1.00 -4.92
C LYS A 123 2.52 -2.51 -4.90
N CYS A 124 3.65 -3.15 -5.14
CA CYS A 124 3.90 -4.57 -4.96
C CYS A 124 5.00 -4.72 -3.90
N ALA A 125 4.62 -4.97 -2.65
CA ALA A 125 5.54 -5.18 -1.54
C ALA A 125 5.79 -6.66 -1.32
N VAL A 126 7.05 -7.04 -1.05
CA VAL A 126 7.48 -8.43 -0.93
C VAL A 126 8.09 -8.70 0.44
N TYR A 127 7.87 -9.91 0.96
CA TYR A 127 8.22 -10.27 2.33
C TYR A 127 8.90 -11.64 2.39
N ASN A 128 9.77 -11.84 3.38
CA ASN A 128 10.55 -13.07 3.56
C ASN A 128 9.84 -14.17 4.36
N LYS A 129 8.58 -13.94 4.76
CA LYS A 129 7.74 -14.89 5.47
C LYS A 129 6.31 -14.88 4.91
N PRO A 130 5.49 -15.90 5.21
CA PRO A 130 4.07 -15.85 4.91
C PRO A 130 3.38 -14.64 5.58
N ILE A 131 2.49 -13.99 4.83
CA ILE A 131 1.59 -12.95 5.31
C ILE A 131 0.36 -13.61 5.94
N THR A 132 -0.19 -12.99 6.97
CA THR A 132 -1.49 -13.33 7.55
C THR A 132 -2.44 -12.13 7.46
N LYS A 133 -3.75 -12.36 7.53
CA LYS A 133 -4.75 -11.26 7.69
C LYS A 133 -4.41 -10.29 8.81
N ALA A 134 -3.88 -10.79 9.94
CA ALA A 134 -3.51 -9.96 11.09
C ALA A 134 -2.34 -9.01 10.82
N SER A 135 -1.53 -9.27 9.79
CA SER A 135 -0.42 -8.40 9.42
C SER A 135 -0.84 -7.19 8.58
N ALA A 136 -2.07 -7.15 8.07
CA ALA A 136 -2.62 -6.03 7.31
C ALA A 136 -3.03 -4.86 8.22
N THR A 137 -2.06 -4.26 8.90
CA THR A 137 -2.28 -3.20 9.91
C THR A 137 -1.91 -1.80 9.43
N ASN A 138 -1.20 -1.69 8.30
CA ASN A 138 -0.86 -0.41 7.73
C ASN A 138 -2.07 0.17 7.00
N VAL A 139 -2.83 1.02 7.68
CA VAL A 139 -3.99 1.76 7.14
C VAL A 139 -3.60 3.07 6.47
N GLY A 140 -2.30 3.36 6.38
CA GLY A 140 -1.76 4.63 5.89
C GLY A 140 -1.37 5.57 7.03
N GLN A 141 -0.87 6.74 6.66
CA GLN A 141 -0.31 7.72 7.57
C GLN A 141 -0.43 9.14 7.00
N TYR A 142 -0.38 10.11 7.89
CA TYR A 142 -0.31 11.51 7.52
C TYR A 142 1.13 11.92 7.17
N GLN A 143 1.27 12.68 6.09
CA GLN A 143 2.47 13.42 5.70
C GLN A 143 2.08 14.89 5.67
N LEU A 144 2.29 15.60 6.78
CA LEU A 144 1.60 16.87 7.06
C LEU A 144 0.08 16.67 6.96
N ASP A 145 -0.63 17.44 6.14
CA ASP A 145 -2.07 17.29 5.93
C ASP A 145 -2.45 16.22 4.89
N PHE A 146 -1.49 15.75 4.10
CA PHE A 146 -1.75 14.72 3.11
C PHE A 146 -1.89 13.37 3.81
N HIS A 147 -3.09 12.81 3.81
CA HIS A 147 -3.30 11.45 4.31
C HIS A 147 -3.09 10.44 3.17
N VAL A 148 -2.03 9.63 3.31
CA VAL A 148 -1.82 8.42 2.52
C VAL A 148 -2.79 7.37 3.00
N VAL A 149 -3.54 6.76 2.09
CA VAL A 149 -4.49 5.68 2.39
C VAL A 149 -4.35 4.55 1.39
N ILE A 150 -4.78 3.36 1.80
CA ILE A 150 -4.62 2.12 1.05
C ILE A 150 -5.99 1.52 0.72
N ALA A 151 -6.16 1.03 -0.51
CA ALA A 151 -7.38 0.36 -0.95
C ALA A 151 -7.06 -0.80 -1.90
N GLY A 152 -8.02 -1.70 -2.08
CA GLY A 152 -7.91 -2.83 -3.01
C GLY A 152 -6.66 -3.67 -2.74
N SER A 153 -6.37 -3.97 -1.46
CA SER A 153 -5.17 -4.67 -1.05
C SER A 153 -5.37 -6.17 -1.06
N ASN A 154 -4.56 -6.90 -1.83
CA ASN A 154 -4.52 -8.36 -1.85
C ASN A 154 -3.17 -8.87 -1.36
N ALA A 155 -3.17 -9.96 -0.59
CA ALA A 155 -1.95 -10.67 -0.22
C ALA A 155 -1.96 -12.11 -0.70
N TYR A 156 -0.79 -12.58 -1.09
CA TYR A 156 -0.58 -13.93 -1.61
C TYR A 156 0.68 -14.55 -1.02
N ASN A 157 0.57 -15.81 -0.59
CA ASN A 157 1.67 -16.60 -0.05
C ASN A 157 2.11 -17.64 -1.09
N ALA A 158 3.42 -17.83 -1.25
CA ALA A 158 3.95 -18.91 -2.09
C ALA A 158 3.55 -20.27 -1.49
N ARG A 159 3.13 -21.23 -2.33
CA ARG A 159 2.58 -22.51 -1.87
C ARG A 159 3.60 -23.34 -1.12
N GLN A 160 4.84 -23.45 -1.61
CA GLN A 160 6.00 -24.07 -0.95
C GLN A 160 7.27 -23.53 -1.62
N ARG A 161 8.24 -23.04 -0.84
CA ARG A 161 9.61 -22.71 -1.27
C ARG A 161 10.56 -22.97 -0.14
#